data_AF-A0A7C7S0D7-F1
#
_entry.id   AF-A0A7C7S0D7-F1
#
_cell.length_a   1.000
_cell.length_b   1.000
_cell.length_c   1.000
_cell.angle_alpha   90.00
_cell.angle_beta   90.00
_cell.angle_gamma   90.00
#
_symmetry.space_group_name_H-M   'P 1'
#
loop_
_entity.id
_entity.type
_entity.pdbx_description
1 polymer ?
#
loop_
_entity_poly.entity_id
_entity_poly.type
_entity_poly.pdbx_seq_one_letter_code
_entity_poly.pdbx_strand_id
1 'polypeptide(L)'
;WRGYAEVAAAAARLNRLVTDGLLEAGVPVLSLQPSASARCRDGALIHLEVGPIRQALARGLVPLVYGDVALDEVRGGTIVSTEDLFVYLAGVLSPRRILLVGQAPGVLDGRGGTIPHISPSTFPSVLPLLAGSRGVDVTGGMEDKVARMVELVRERPDLVVHILSGLEPGLVRRVLLAPDTPVGTRIVVT
;
A
#
# COMPACT_ATOMS: atom_id res chain seq x y z
N TRP A 1 -22.16 -7.86 -11.40
CA TRP A 1 -21.64 -7.25 -12.65
C TRP A 1 -21.87 -5.75 -12.75
N ARG A 2 -23.11 -5.22 -12.62
CA ARG A 2 -23.31 -3.76 -12.62
C ARG A 2 -22.53 -3.04 -11.50
N GLY A 3 -22.65 -3.53 -10.26
CA GLY A 3 -21.86 -2.98 -9.14
C GLY A 3 -20.35 -3.06 -9.35
N TYR A 4 -19.85 -4.12 -9.99
CA TYR A 4 -18.44 -4.24 -10.37
C TYR A 4 -18.01 -3.07 -11.28
N ALA A 5 -18.79 -2.79 -12.33
CA ALA A 5 -18.51 -1.70 -13.24
C ALA A 5 -18.62 -0.32 -12.56
N GLU A 6 -19.59 -0.14 -11.67
CA GLU A 6 -19.77 1.12 -10.92
C GLU A 6 -18.62 1.38 -9.93
N VAL A 7 -18.14 0.34 -9.24
CA VAL A 7 -16.96 0.41 -8.35
C VAL A 7 -15.68 0.68 -9.16
N ALA A 8 -15.46 -0.05 -10.26
CA ALA A 8 -14.32 0.19 -11.16
C ALA A 8 -14.28 1.65 -11.65
N ALA A 9 -15.43 2.17 -12.08
CA ALA A 9 -15.54 3.55 -12.53
C ALA A 9 -15.30 4.56 -11.39
N ALA A 10 -15.71 4.24 -10.15
CA ALA A 10 -15.44 5.09 -8.99
C ALA A 10 -13.94 5.13 -8.64
N ALA A 11 -13.28 3.96 -8.61
CA ALA A 11 -11.84 3.86 -8.37
C ALA A 11 -11.04 4.61 -9.46
N ALA A 12 -11.40 4.42 -10.72
CA ALA A 12 -10.76 5.11 -11.84
C ALA A 12 -10.95 6.65 -11.78
N ARG A 13 -12.12 7.15 -11.36
CA ARG A 13 -12.36 8.58 -11.16
C ARG A 13 -11.45 9.16 -10.07
N LEU A 14 -11.31 8.49 -8.93
CA LEU A 14 -10.40 8.94 -7.87
C LEU A 14 -8.94 8.94 -8.37
N ASN A 15 -8.53 7.87 -9.06
CA ASN A 15 -7.19 7.77 -9.62
C ASN A 15 -6.90 8.87 -10.66
N ARG A 16 -7.88 9.31 -11.44
CA ARG A 16 -7.74 10.43 -12.37
C ARG A 16 -7.37 11.73 -11.63
N LEU A 17 -8.03 12.03 -10.50
CA LEU A 17 -7.71 13.20 -9.68
C LEU A 17 -6.27 13.16 -9.17
N VAL A 18 -5.79 11.99 -8.73
CA VAL A 18 -4.40 11.79 -8.30
C VAL A 18 -3.44 11.98 -9.48
N THR A 19 -3.78 11.43 -10.64
CA THR A 19 -2.97 11.56 -11.86
C THR A 19 -2.85 13.02 -12.30
N ASP A 20 -3.96 13.78 -12.29
CA ASP A 20 -3.97 15.21 -12.62
C ASP A 20 -3.08 16.01 -11.66
N GLY A 21 -3.24 15.81 -10.35
CA GLY A 21 -2.41 16.52 -9.36
C GLY A 21 -0.91 16.22 -9.50
N LEU A 22 -0.54 14.99 -9.88
CA LEU A 22 0.86 14.63 -10.15
C LEU A 22 1.39 15.29 -11.43
N LEU A 23 0.60 15.30 -12.51
CA LEU A 23 0.99 15.95 -13.77
C LEU A 23 1.11 17.47 -13.60
N GLU A 24 0.19 18.11 -12.88
CA GLU A 24 0.24 19.54 -12.54
C GLU A 24 1.51 19.89 -11.75
N ALA A 25 1.97 18.97 -10.88
CA ALA A 25 3.24 19.09 -10.15
C ALA A 25 4.49 18.74 -10.99
N GLY A 26 4.33 18.42 -12.28
CA GLY A 26 5.43 18.07 -13.18
C GLY A 26 5.98 16.66 -13.00
N VAL A 27 5.26 15.77 -12.32
CA VAL A 27 5.65 14.36 -12.16
C VAL A 27 5.27 13.59 -13.44
N PRO A 28 6.20 12.85 -14.08
CA PRO A 28 5.92 12.08 -15.30
C PRO A 28 5.17 10.78 -14.97
N VAL A 29 3.95 10.92 -14.46
CA VAL A 29 3.11 9.81 -13.98
C VAL A 29 2.50 9.03 -15.14
N LEU A 30 2.47 7.70 -15.02
CA LEU A 30 1.73 6.80 -15.90
C LEU A 30 0.73 5.99 -15.07
N SER A 31 -0.56 6.30 -15.22
CA SER A 31 -1.63 5.53 -14.59
C SER A 31 -1.80 4.16 -15.24
N LEU A 32 -1.84 3.10 -14.43
CA LEU A 32 -2.00 1.70 -14.83
C LEU A 32 -3.13 1.07 -14.03
N GLN A 33 -4.24 0.78 -14.71
CA GLN A 33 -5.46 0.22 -14.10
C GLN A 33 -5.28 -1.26 -13.75
N PRO A 34 -5.39 -1.67 -12.47
CA PRO A 34 -5.27 -3.07 -12.11
C PRO A 34 -6.38 -3.94 -12.68
N SER A 35 -7.63 -3.46 -12.73
CA SER A 35 -8.75 -4.27 -13.25
C SER A 35 -8.60 -4.71 -14.71
N ALA A 36 -7.66 -4.12 -15.46
CA ALA A 36 -7.36 -4.49 -16.84
C ALA A 36 -6.57 -5.82 -16.95
N SER A 37 -5.92 -6.27 -15.88
CA SER A 37 -5.09 -7.49 -15.90
C SER A 37 -5.10 -8.32 -14.63
N ALA A 38 -5.53 -7.74 -13.50
CA ALA A 38 -5.60 -8.42 -12.22
C ALA A 38 -6.54 -9.63 -12.31
N ARG A 39 -6.02 -10.80 -11.93
CA ARG A 39 -6.80 -12.02 -11.76
C ARG A 39 -6.65 -12.53 -10.35
N CYS A 40 -7.77 -12.93 -9.78
CA CYS A 40 -7.84 -13.46 -8.43
C CYS A 40 -8.41 -14.87 -8.41
N ARG A 41 -8.12 -15.60 -7.33
CA ARG A 41 -8.78 -16.85 -7.00
C ARG A 41 -9.22 -16.80 -5.55
N ASP A 42 -10.54 -16.85 -5.34
CA ASP A 42 -11.15 -16.79 -4.01
C ASP A 42 -10.65 -15.59 -3.18
N GLY A 43 -10.56 -14.42 -3.83
CA GLY A 43 -10.14 -13.16 -3.22
C GLY A 43 -8.64 -12.91 -3.20
N ALA A 44 -7.80 -13.92 -3.47
CA ALA A 44 -6.36 -13.75 -3.50
C ALA A 44 -5.87 -13.33 -4.89
N LEU A 45 -5.08 -12.25 -4.98
CA LEU A 45 -4.42 -11.82 -6.21
C LEU A 45 -3.37 -12.84 -6.66
N ILE A 46 -3.61 -13.51 -7.79
CA ILE A 46 -2.69 -14.52 -8.34
C ILE A 46 -1.90 -14.02 -9.54
N HIS A 47 -2.37 -12.96 -10.21
CA HIS A 47 -1.71 -12.39 -11.37
C HIS A 47 -2.04 -10.91 -11.53
N LEU A 48 -1.05 -10.10 -11.89
CA LEU A 48 -1.17 -8.73 -12.35
C LEU A 48 -0.16 -8.54 -13.48
N GLU A 49 -0.52 -7.83 -14.56
CA GLU A 49 0.47 -7.57 -15.59
C GLU A 49 1.44 -6.45 -15.19
N VAL A 50 2.71 -6.82 -15.05
CA VAL A 50 3.78 -5.95 -14.55
C VAL A 50 4.72 -5.49 -15.66
N GLY A 51 4.59 -6.03 -16.87
CA GLY A 51 5.35 -5.59 -18.04
C GLY A 51 5.32 -4.06 -18.24
N PRO A 52 4.13 -3.43 -18.28
CA PRO A 52 4.01 -1.97 -18.40
C PRO A 52 4.67 -1.20 -17.24
N ILE A 53 4.55 -1.69 -16.00
CA ILE A 53 5.18 -1.08 -14.82
C ILE A 53 6.70 -1.07 -14.98
N ARG A 54 7.29 -2.21 -15.36
CA ARG A 54 8.75 -2.33 -15.56
C ARG A 54 9.25 -1.42 -16.68
N GLN A 55 8.54 -1.37 -17.80
CA GLN A 55 8.89 -0.50 -18.92
C GLN A 55 8.81 0.98 -18.57
N ALA A 56 7.79 1.38 -17.81
CA ALA A 56 7.64 2.75 -17.33
C ALA A 56 8.80 3.16 -16.40
N LEU A 57 9.13 2.32 -15.41
CA LEU A 57 10.27 2.56 -14.52
C LEU A 57 11.59 2.66 -15.29
N ALA A 58 11.83 1.76 -16.25
CA ALA A 58 13.05 1.77 -17.07
C ALA A 58 13.19 3.03 -17.93
N ARG A 59 12.09 3.74 -18.19
CA ARG A 59 12.04 5.01 -18.96
C ARG A 59 11.96 6.25 -18.06
N GLY A 60 12.10 6.11 -16.75
CA GLY A 60 12.04 7.22 -15.80
C GLY A 60 10.63 7.79 -15.57
N LEU A 61 9.58 7.05 -15.96
CA LEU A 61 8.21 7.39 -15.60
C LEU A 61 7.90 6.94 -14.16
N VAL A 62 6.84 7.51 -13.57
CA VAL A 62 6.32 7.13 -12.26
C VAL A 62 5.03 6.31 -12.46
N PRO A 63 5.06 4.97 -12.34
CA PRO A 63 3.86 4.15 -12.46
C PRO A 63 2.92 4.43 -11.29
N LEU A 64 1.65 4.70 -11.58
CA LEU A 64 0.59 4.88 -10.61
C LEU A 64 -0.42 3.74 -10.73
N VAL A 65 -0.55 2.96 -9.67
CA VAL A 65 -1.57 1.91 -9.51
C VAL A 65 -2.46 2.29 -8.33
N TYR A 66 -3.66 1.72 -8.26
CA TYR A 66 -4.67 2.06 -7.24
C TYR A 66 -5.52 0.84 -6.89
N GLY A 67 -6.08 0.78 -5.69
CA GLY A 67 -7.02 -0.29 -5.33
C GLY A 67 -8.22 -0.31 -6.29
N ASP A 68 -8.54 -1.48 -6.82
CA ASP A 68 -9.51 -1.63 -7.91
C ASP A 68 -10.25 -2.97 -7.79
N VAL A 69 -11.26 -3.16 -8.62
CA VAL A 69 -11.89 -4.48 -8.80
C VAL A 69 -10.99 -5.41 -9.60
N ALA A 70 -11.17 -6.73 -9.44
CA ALA A 70 -10.50 -7.74 -10.27
C ALA A 70 -11.45 -8.90 -10.58
N LEU A 71 -11.21 -9.56 -11.72
CA LEU A 71 -11.92 -10.79 -12.05
C LEU A 71 -11.43 -11.92 -11.15
N ASP A 72 -12.36 -12.71 -10.62
CA ASP A 72 -12.07 -13.79 -9.69
C ASP A 72 -12.62 -15.12 -10.21
N GLU A 73 -11.78 -16.16 -10.20
CA GLU A 73 -12.11 -17.49 -10.71
C GLU A 73 -13.23 -18.20 -9.91
N VAL A 74 -13.46 -17.83 -8.66
CA VAL A 74 -14.44 -18.46 -7.74
C VAL A 74 -15.60 -17.52 -7.44
N ARG A 75 -15.32 -16.24 -7.20
CA ARG A 75 -16.29 -15.22 -6.78
C ARG A 75 -16.88 -14.44 -7.95
N GLY A 76 -16.36 -14.65 -9.16
CA GLY A 76 -16.67 -13.85 -10.35
C GLY A 76 -15.93 -12.50 -10.37
N GLY A 77 -16.03 -11.72 -9.29
CA GLY A 77 -15.24 -10.52 -9.08
C GLY A 77 -14.93 -10.27 -7.60
N THR A 78 -13.81 -9.60 -7.34
CA THR A 78 -13.35 -9.23 -5.99
C THR A 78 -12.74 -7.84 -6.00
N ILE A 79 -12.37 -7.33 -4.82
CA ILE A 79 -11.54 -6.13 -4.65
C ILE A 79 -10.09 -6.58 -4.48
N VAL A 80 -9.18 -5.85 -5.13
CA VAL A 80 -7.75 -5.91 -4.88
C VAL A 80 -7.37 -4.58 -4.20
N SER A 81 -7.03 -4.67 -2.92
CA SER A 81 -6.62 -3.52 -2.11
C SER A 81 -5.24 -3.00 -2.53
N THR A 82 -4.88 -1.79 -2.09
CA THR A 82 -3.53 -1.25 -2.27
C THR A 82 -2.48 -2.14 -1.61
N GLU A 83 -2.82 -2.74 -0.46
CA GLU A 83 -1.97 -3.68 0.26
C GLU A 83 -1.77 -4.98 -0.53
N ASP A 84 -2.79 -5.49 -1.22
CA ASP A 84 -2.68 -6.66 -2.13
C ASP A 84 -1.71 -6.38 -3.27
N LEU A 85 -1.84 -5.20 -3.87
CA LEU A 85 -0.91 -4.74 -4.89
C LEU A 85 0.50 -4.59 -4.33
N PHE A 86 0.68 -4.06 -3.12
CA PHE A 86 2.00 -3.89 -2.52
C PHE A 86 2.69 -5.20 -2.24
N VAL A 87 1.99 -6.18 -1.66
CA VAL A 87 2.57 -7.52 -1.41
C VAL A 87 2.96 -8.18 -2.74
N TYR A 88 2.07 -8.16 -3.74
CA TYR A 88 2.34 -8.74 -5.06
C TYR A 88 3.51 -8.03 -5.77
N LEU A 89 3.48 -6.70 -5.82
CA LEU A 89 4.50 -5.89 -6.49
C LEU A 89 5.83 -5.94 -5.77
N ALA A 90 5.84 -6.07 -4.44
CA ALA A 90 7.08 -6.24 -3.69
C ALA A 90 7.79 -7.53 -4.07
N GLY A 91 7.06 -8.64 -4.23
CA GLY A 91 7.62 -9.91 -4.70
C GLY A 91 8.31 -9.82 -6.06
N VAL A 92 7.77 -9.03 -6.99
CA VAL A 92 8.28 -8.95 -8.37
C VAL A 92 9.25 -7.78 -8.62
N LEU A 93 9.06 -6.63 -7.98
CA LEU A 93 9.88 -5.42 -8.19
C LEU A 93 11.03 -5.30 -7.21
N SER A 94 10.99 -6.00 -6.08
CA SER A 94 12.04 -5.95 -5.07
C SER A 94 12.39 -4.54 -4.56
N PRO A 95 11.40 -3.77 -4.07
CA PRO A 95 11.67 -2.46 -3.51
C PRO A 95 12.46 -2.58 -2.21
N ARG A 96 13.38 -1.62 -1.97
CA ARG A 96 14.07 -1.48 -0.66
C ARG A 96 13.24 -0.72 0.37
N ARG A 97 12.24 0.03 -0.08
CA ARG A 97 11.40 0.87 0.78
C ARG A 97 9.95 0.85 0.34
N ILE A 98 9.05 0.79 1.31
CA ILE A 98 7.61 1.03 1.14
C ILE A 98 7.20 2.13 2.12
N LEU A 99 6.54 3.18 1.63
CA LEU A 99 5.96 4.24 2.46
C LEU A 99 4.43 4.08 2.47
N LEU A 100 3.86 3.80 3.63
CA LEU A 100 2.42 3.76 3.87
C LEU A 100 1.97 5.08 4.47
N VAL A 101 1.46 5.95 3.60
CA VAL A 101 1.06 7.31 3.96
C VAL A 101 -0.45 7.34 4.21
N GLY A 102 -0.85 7.60 5.45
CA GLY A 102 -2.25 7.56 5.86
C GLY A 102 -2.66 8.71 6.77
N GLN A 103 -3.82 8.62 7.42
CA GLN A 103 -4.28 9.65 8.35
C GLN A 103 -3.56 9.58 9.70
N ALA A 104 -3.15 8.39 10.14
CA ALA A 104 -2.48 8.17 11.41
C ALA A 104 -1.01 8.62 11.37
N PRO A 105 -0.44 9.12 12.49
CA PRO A 105 0.98 9.46 12.59
C PRO A 105 1.89 8.24 12.45
N GLY A 106 1.40 7.05 12.80
CA GLY A 106 2.05 5.75 12.74
C GLY A 106 1.16 4.71 13.43
N VAL A 107 1.75 3.58 13.83
CA VAL A 107 1.09 2.63 14.73
C VAL A 107 1.11 3.17 16.14
N LEU A 108 -0.05 3.21 16.80
CA LEU A 108 -0.19 3.76 18.13
C LEU A 108 -0.04 2.68 19.21
N ASP A 109 0.54 3.05 20.35
CA ASP A 109 0.54 2.27 21.57
C ASP A 109 -0.76 2.46 22.37
N GLY A 110 -0.92 1.72 23.48
CA GLY A 110 -2.09 1.81 24.35
C GLY A 110 -2.27 3.15 25.08
N ARG A 111 -1.33 4.09 24.94
CA ARG A 111 -1.37 5.45 25.50
C ARG A 111 -1.57 6.52 24.42
N GLY A 112 -1.70 6.12 23.16
CA GLY A 112 -1.83 7.02 22.01
C GLY A 112 -0.49 7.57 21.49
N GLY A 113 0.65 7.11 22.02
CA GLY A 113 1.97 7.42 21.49
C GLY A 113 2.27 6.62 20.23
N THR A 114 3.09 7.12 19.32
CA THR A 114 3.50 6.36 18.13
C THR A 114 4.63 5.40 18.47
N ILE A 115 4.48 4.12 18.11
CA ILE A 115 5.52 3.09 18.23
C ILE A 115 6.55 3.34 17.12
N PRO A 116 7.82 3.66 17.44
CA PRO A 116 8.80 4.05 16.42
C PRO A 116 9.27 2.85 15.57
N HIS A 117 9.32 1.65 16.15
CA HIS A 117 9.84 0.45 15.51
C HIS A 117 8.99 -0.78 15.80
N ILE A 118 8.68 -1.54 14.75
CA ILE A 118 8.08 -2.87 14.81
C ILE A 118 8.98 -3.82 14.05
N SER A 119 9.15 -5.03 14.56
CA SER A 119 9.85 -6.10 13.88
C SER A 119 9.03 -7.38 13.97
N PRO A 120 9.37 -8.43 13.21
CA PRO A 120 8.74 -9.73 13.35
C PRO A 120 8.80 -10.29 14.79
N SER A 121 9.81 -9.92 15.58
CA SER A 121 9.93 -10.34 16.98
C SER A 121 9.11 -9.49 17.96
N THR A 122 8.91 -8.20 17.68
CA THR A 122 8.07 -7.32 18.53
C THR A 122 6.60 -7.32 18.13
N PHE A 123 6.26 -7.71 16.90
CA PHE A 123 4.89 -7.68 16.39
C PHE A 123 3.88 -8.45 17.26
N PRO A 124 4.18 -9.63 17.83
CA PRO A 124 3.24 -10.32 18.72
C PRO A 124 2.78 -9.50 19.94
N SER A 125 3.61 -8.59 20.46
CA SER A 125 3.21 -7.71 21.57
C SER A 125 2.46 -6.45 21.11
N VAL A 126 2.61 -6.07 19.83
CA VAL A 126 1.90 -4.93 19.22
C VAL A 126 0.50 -5.34 18.73
N LEU A 127 0.34 -6.58 18.26
CA LEU A 127 -0.91 -7.08 17.68
C LEU A 127 -2.16 -6.82 18.54
N PRO A 128 -2.16 -7.05 19.88
CA PRO A 128 -3.33 -6.76 20.72
C PRO A 128 -3.72 -5.27 20.75
N LEU A 129 -2.79 -4.36 20.47
CA LEU A 129 -3.03 -2.91 20.45
C LEU A 129 -3.77 -2.49 19.16
N LEU A 130 -3.67 -3.28 18.08
CA LEU A 130 -4.29 -3.00 16.78
C LEU A 130 -5.77 -3.40 16.75
N ALA A 131 -6.15 -4.43 17.51
CA ALA A 131 -7.52 -4.95 17.54
C ALA A 131 -8.57 -3.93 18.06
N GLY A 132 -8.14 -2.88 18.77
CA GLY A 132 -8.99 -1.83 19.31
C GLY A 132 -9.45 -0.77 18.29
N SER A 133 -8.83 -0.68 17.11
CA SER A 133 -9.10 0.38 16.13
C SER A 133 -10.28 0.08 15.19
N ARG A 134 -11.41 -0.40 15.73
CA ARG A 134 -12.62 -0.76 14.97
C ARG A 134 -13.43 0.47 14.49
N GLY A 135 -12.78 1.37 13.75
CA GLY A 135 -13.50 2.16 12.76
C GLY A 135 -14.02 1.23 11.66
N VAL A 136 -15.11 1.60 10.96
CA VAL A 136 -15.64 0.80 9.84
C VAL A 136 -14.64 0.83 8.68
N ASP A 137 -13.65 -0.06 8.73
CA ASP A 137 -12.63 -0.24 7.71
C ASP A 137 -12.88 -1.56 6.98
N VAL A 138 -13.40 -1.45 5.76
CA VAL A 138 -13.73 -2.58 4.89
C VAL A 138 -12.51 -3.11 4.11
N THR A 139 -11.30 -2.59 4.39
CA THR A 139 -10.05 -2.93 3.67
C THR A 139 -9.02 -3.70 4.49
N GLY A 140 -9.39 -4.20 5.67
CA GLY A 140 -8.51 -5.01 6.54
C GLY A 140 -7.96 -4.26 7.76
N GLY A 141 -8.18 -2.95 7.88
CA GLY A 141 -7.80 -2.20 9.08
C GLY A 141 -6.28 -2.03 9.27
N MET A 142 -5.90 -1.36 10.35
CA MET A 142 -4.49 -1.22 10.73
C MET A 142 -3.86 -2.57 11.07
N GLU A 143 -4.63 -3.51 11.60
CA GLU A 143 -4.16 -4.85 11.96
C GLU A 143 -3.65 -5.63 10.75
N ASP A 144 -4.48 -5.83 9.72
CA ASP A 144 -4.09 -6.56 8.50
C ASP A 144 -2.91 -5.86 7.81
N LYS A 145 -2.97 -4.53 7.71
CA LYS A 145 -1.90 -3.71 7.12
C LYS A 145 -0.55 -3.96 7.79
N VAL A 146 -0.48 -3.87 9.12
CA VAL A 146 0.79 -4.09 9.84
C VAL A 146 1.21 -5.55 9.74
N ALA A 147 0.29 -6.51 9.91
CA ALA A 147 0.58 -7.94 9.82
C ALA A 147 1.24 -8.31 8.48
N ARG A 148 0.65 -7.84 7.37
CA ARG A 148 1.15 -8.11 6.02
C ARG A 148 2.51 -7.47 5.76
N MET A 149 2.74 -6.26 6.27
CA MET A 149 4.02 -5.60 6.12
C MET A 149 5.12 -6.26 6.98
N VAL A 150 4.77 -6.76 8.17
CA VAL A 150 5.68 -7.56 9.00
C VAL A 150 6.07 -8.85 8.30
N GLU A 151 5.12 -9.56 7.69
CA GLU A 151 5.42 -10.77 6.91
C GLU A 151 6.29 -10.45 5.70
N LEU A 152 5.97 -9.39 4.96
CA LEU A 152 6.76 -8.98 3.80
C LEU A 152 8.21 -8.62 4.17
N VAL A 153 8.42 -7.95 5.31
CA VAL A 153 9.76 -7.64 5.85
C VAL A 153 10.48 -8.91 6.32
N ARG A 154 9.76 -9.89 6.89
CA ARG A 154 10.32 -11.19 7.26
C ARG A 154 10.84 -11.94 6.03
N GLU A 155 10.09 -11.94 4.94
CA GLU A 155 10.48 -12.56 3.67
C GLU A 155 11.61 -11.78 2.95
N ARG A 156 11.71 -10.47 3.22
CA ARG A 156 12.65 -9.56 2.56
C ARG A 156 13.43 -8.71 3.56
N PRO A 157 14.55 -9.23 4.12
CA PRO A 157 15.28 -8.54 5.17
C PRO A 157 15.89 -7.19 4.79
N ASP A 158 16.01 -6.90 3.49
CA ASP A 158 16.49 -5.62 2.96
C ASP A 158 15.38 -4.57 2.77
N LEU A 159 14.11 -4.95 2.98
CA LEU A 159 12.96 -4.05 2.89
C LEU A 159 12.75 -3.30 4.21
N VAL A 160 12.53 -1.99 4.08
CA VAL A 160 12.02 -1.15 5.16
C VAL A 160 10.61 -0.68 4.81
N VAL A 161 9.63 -0.94 5.68
CA VAL A 161 8.30 -0.34 5.56
C VAL A 161 8.18 0.81 6.56
N HIS A 162 7.57 1.92 6.14
CA HIS A 162 7.41 3.11 6.96
C HIS A 162 5.96 3.58 6.94
N ILE A 163 5.28 3.52 8.08
CA ILE A 163 3.91 4.03 8.25
C ILE A 163 3.99 5.46 8.81
N LEU A 164 3.41 6.43 8.11
CA LEU A 164 3.49 7.85 8.46
C LEU A 164 2.23 8.64 8.05
N SER A 165 2.07 9.84 8.60
CA SER A 165 0.93 10.70 8.28
C SER A 165 1.08 11.42 6.95
N GLY A 166 0.04 11.40 6.12
CA GLY A 166 -0.09 12.28 4.95
C GLY A 166 -0.64 13.66 5.28
N LEU A 167 -1.01 13.93 6.54
CA LEU A 167 -1.64 15.17 6.95
C LEU A 167 -0.64 16.29 7.27
N GLU A 168 0.61 15.95 7.56
CA GLU A 168 1.67 16.94 7.83
C GLU A 168 2.27 17.43 6.50
N PRO A 169 2.11 18.72 6.14
CA PRO A 169 2.67 19.26 4.91
C PRO A 169 4.19 19.06 4.84
N GLY A 170 4.67 18.51 3.73
CA GLY A 170 6.09 18.29 3.49
C GLY A 170 6.69 17.05 4.17
N LEU A 171 5.95 16.29 4.98
CA LEU A 171 6.47 15.08 5.63
C LEU A 171 6.92 14.03 4.61
N VAL A 172 6.09 13.76 3.60
CA VAL A 172 6.41 12.81 2.52
C VAL A 172 7.69 13.23 1.80
N ARG A 173 7.83 14.51 1.45
CA ARG A 173 9.05 15.05 0.82
C ARG A 173 10.27 14.84 1.72
N ARG A 174 10.14 15.13 3.03
CA ARG A 174 11.21 14.96 4.02
C ARG A 174 11.66 13.50 4.11
N VAL A 175 10.73 12.55 4.19
CA VAL A 175 11.04 11.10 4.25
C VAL A 175 11.59 10.55 2.93
N LEU A 176 11.14 11.07 1.78
CA LEU A 176 11.71 10.72 0.48
C LEU A 176 13.19 11.12 0.36
N LEU A 177 13.54 12.32 0.81
CA LEU A 177 14.89 12.89 0.76
C LEU A 177 15.81 12.42 1.89
N ALA A 178 15.26 12.16 3.08
CA ALA A 178 15.97 11.70 4.27
C ALA A 178 15.29 10.43 4.81
N PRO A 179 15.63 9.23 4.29
CA PRO A 179 14.99 7.97 4.62
C PRO A 179 14.99 7.62 6.11
N ASP A 180 15.95 8.14 6.87
CA ASP A 180 16.12 7.86 8.30
C ASP A 180 15.47 8.88 9.23
N THR A 181 14.59 9.73 8.70
CA THR A 181 13.82 10.68 9.53
C THR A 181 13.05 9.92 10.63
N PRO A 182 13.21 10.27 11.92
CA PRO A 182 12.60 9.55 13.05
C PRO A 182 11.16 10.00 13.28
N VAL A 183 10.28 9.67 12.34
CA VAL A 183 8.84 9.98 12.32
C VAL A 183 8.05 8.70 12.13
N GLY A 184 6.79 8.65 12.58
CA GLY A 184 5.93 7.49 12.36
C GLY A 184 6.48 6.16 12.88
N THR A 185 6.15 5.06 12.20
CA THR A 185 6.53 3.70 12.58
C THR A 185 7.31 3.03 11.46
N ARG A 186 8.51 2.53 11.75
CA ARG A 186 9.30 1.71 10.83
C ARG A 186 9.12 0.22 11.14
N ILE A 187 8.83 -0.57 10.12
CA ILE A 187 8.82 -2.03 10.19
C ILE A 187 10.09 -2.55 9.52
N VAL A 188 10.92 -3.24 10.29
CA VAL A 188 12.26 -3.75 9.91
C VAL A 188 12.49 -5.12 10.55
N VAL A 189 13.44 -5.92 10.06
CA VAL A 189 13.71 -7.25 10.64
C VAL A 189 14.28 -7.18 12.06
N THR A 190 15.02 -6.12 12.39
CA THR A 190 15.73 -5.96 13.68
C THR A 190 15.73 -4.53 14.17
#